data_AF-A0A7W5ENM2-F1
#
_entry.id   AF-A0A7W5ENM2-F1
#
_cell.length_a   1.000
_cell.length_b   1.000
_cell.length_c   1.000
_cell.angle_alpha   90.00
_cell.angle_beta   90.00
_cell.angle_gamma   90.00
#
_symmetry.space_group_name_H-M   'P 1'
#
loop_
_entity.id
_entity.type
_entity.pdbx_description
1 polymer ?
#
loop_
_entity_poly.entity_id
_entity_poly.type
_entity_poly.pdbx_seq_one_letter_code
_entity_poly.pdbx_strand_id
1 'polypeptide(L)'
;MKAISVIILLACFPIDVSSTPQESPLQIIISRPPSAAAAESGVVIFTMKNQGADPVYVLKPLTPFSTTGERLTNNVFEVLDARGINARYTSIYNSGVAYVSDGIDGRAFFRMSPGDSLSREIDLSKSYDLSTGGIYTLRFNRPVIGEPAQDERGVSRFLQIDSARQPISNTLDISVKAVLEMQDKTLGLYDTPQATVCEASKQDVIDAAMSRAMALSTSATQHNASLWYYEGEGNTFTAKLKNDFRRNNWLGSYDPNWLAAIDPHWFDTENFYPIKVTSAIALRLGGIPYTRPISFDCACPPEWGATDLTAAVALSNQKIGICPRFFELSDGGFDTKAGALIHEAAHFSDDLAQGAVDIRYGTGPSAQLAKDNKSAAIRNADNYKFFVESGGL
;
A
#
# COMPACT_ATOMS: atom_id res chain seq x y z
N MET A 1 41.83 -53.01 -38.19
CA MET A 1 40.56 -52.66 -37.52
C MET A 1 40.29 -51.19 -37.77
N LYS A 2 39.10 -50.86 -38.30
CA LYS A 2 38.69 -49.52 -38.73
C LYS A 2 38.40 -48.66 -37.50
N ALA A 3 39.06 -47.50 -37.36
CA ALA A 3 38.67 -46.48 -36.39
C ALA A 3 37.54 -45.64 -37.00
N ILE A 4 36.37 -45.66 -36.36
CA ILE A 4 35.20 -44.85 -36.74
C ILE A 4 35.38 -43.48 -36.07
N SER A 5 35.58 -42.45 -36.89
CA SER A 5 35.55 -41.05 -36.46
C SER A 5 34.11 -40.65 -36.14
N VAL A 6 33.84 -40.30 -34.89
CA VAL A 6 32.60 -39.64 -34.49
C VAL A 6 32.82 -38.13 -34.57
N ILE A 7 32.26 -37.51 -35.61
CA ILE A 7 32.19 -36.05 -35.74
C ILE A 7 30.99 -35.58 -34.93
N ILE A 8 31.24 -34.92 -33.80
CA ILE A 8 30.21 -34.22 -33.03
C ILE A 8 29.98 -32.87 -33.71
N LEU A 9 28.88 -32.73 -34.45
CA LEU A 9 28.38 -31.43 -34.89
C LEU A 9 27.82 -30.69 -33.66
N LEU A 10 28.51 -29.66 -33.18
CA LEU A 10 27.90 -28.65 -32.32
C LEU A 10 26.95 -27.80 -33.16
N ALA A 11 25.64 -28.03 -33.01
CA ALA A 11 24.62 -27.09 -33.46
C ALA A 11 24.64 -25.88 -32.51
N CYS A 12 25.17 -24.76 -32.99
CA CYS A 12 25.10 -23.48 -32.29
C CYS A 12 23.70 -22.90 -32.56
N PHE A 13 22.79 -23.04 -31.60
CA PHE A 13 21.53 -22.30 -31.61
C PHE A 13 21.81 -20.86 -31.17
N PRO A 14 21.38 -19.84 -31.94
CA PRO A 14 21.42 -18.48 -31.44
C PRO A 14 20.47 -18.38 -30.25
N ILE A 15 21.03 -18.08 -29.08
CA ILE A 15 20.23 -17.68 -27.92
C ILE A 15 19.88 -16.22 -28.17
N ASP A 16 18.69 -15.95 -28.71
CA ASP A 16 18.12 -14.61 -28.74
C ASP A 16 17.77 -14.19 -27.30
N VAL A 17 18.76 -13.65 -26.58
CA VAL A 17 18.54 -12.92 -25.34
C VAL A 17 18.44 -11.43 -25.67
N SER A 18 17.34 -11.03 -26.30
CA SER A 18 16.96 -9.61 -26.36
C SER A 18 15.51 -9.44 -25.93
N SER A 19 15.19 -9.76 -24.68
CA SER A 19 14.01 -9.17 -24.06
C SER A 19 14.37 -7.75 -23.64
N THR A 20 14.20 -6.78 -24.54
CA THR A 20 14.03 -5.39 -24.11
C THR A 20 12.94 -5.35 -23.04
N PRO A 21 13.12 -4.63 -21.91
CA PRO A 21 12.05 -4.46 -20.93
C PRO A 21 10.81 -3.99 -21.67
N GLN A 22 9.75 -4.79 -21.64
CA GLN A 22 8.51 -4.44 -22.30
C GLN A 22 7.92 -3.24 -21.55
N GLU A 23 8.01 -2.06 -22.14
CA GLU A 23 7.40 -0.84 -21.57
C GLU A 23 5.92 -1.09 -21.29
N SER A 24 5.43 -0.50 -20.20
CA SER A 24 4.02 -0.62 -19.82
C SER A 24 3.13 -0.13 -20.97
N PRO A 25 2.06 -0.84 -21.34
CA PRO A 25 1.10 -0.36 -22.35
C PRO A 25 0.34 0.89 -21.90
N LEU A 26 0.37 1.21 -20.60
CA LEU A 26 -0.21 2.42 -20.05
C LEU A 26 0.84 3.52 -19.90
N GLN A 27 0.62 4.64 -20.59
CA GLN A 27 1.33 5.87 -20.32
C GLN A 27 0.59 6.67 -19.25
N ILE A 28 1.32 7.12 -18.23
CA ILE A 28 0.80 8.02 -17.19
C ILE A 28 1.56 9.34 -17.25
N ILE A 29 0.82 10.43 -17.30
CA ILE A 29 1.35 11.80 -17.31
C ILE A 29 0.69 12.58 -16.19
N ILE A 30 1.50 13.28 -15.40
CA ILE A 30 1.04 14.27 -14.44
C ILE A 30 1.52 15.64 -14.90
N SER A 31 0.59 16.58 -15.04
CA SER A 31 0.86 17.92 -15.57
C SER A 31 0.22 19.01 -14.72
N ARG A 32 0.66 20.25 -14.93
CA ARG A 32 0.09 21.41 -14.24
C ARG A 32 -1.24 21.80 -14.91
N PRO A 33 -2.22 22.30 -14.14
CA PRO A 33 -3.43 22.85 -14.70
C PRO A 33 -3.12 24.14 -15.48
N PRO A 34 -3.97 24.55 -16.44
CA PRO A 34 -3.81 25.81 -17.16
C PRO A 34 -3.86 27.05 -16.25
N SER A 35 -4.58 26.97 -15.15
CA SER A 35 -4.73 28.05 -14.17
C SER A 35 -3.54 28.07 -13.19
N ALA A 36 -2.80 29.18 -13.17
CA ALA A 36 -1.72 29.39 -12.21
C ALA A 36 -2.23 29.35 -10.75
N ALA A 37 -3.41 29.93 -10.48
CA ALA A 37 -4.02 29.92 -9.15
C ALA A 37 -4.42 28.50 -8.71
N ALA A 38 -4.85 27.65 -9.64
CA ALA A 38 -5.12 26.24 -9.35
C ALA A 38 -3.83 25.48 -9.05
N ALA A 39 -2.77 25.69 -9.86
CA ALA A 39 -1.46 25.08 -9.63
C ALA A 39 -0.87 25.47 -8.26
N GLU A 40 -0.99 26.75 -7.89
CA GLU A 40 -0.54 27.27 -6.59
C GLU A 40 -1.35 26.75 -5.39
N SER A 41 -2.57 26.25 -5.64
CA SER A 41 -3.41 25.57 -4.65
C SER A 41 -3.16 24.06 -4.55
N GLY A 42 -2.23 23.52 -5.36
CA GLY A 42 -1.91 22.09 -5.38
C GLY A 42 -2.76 21.25 -6.34
N VAL A 43 -3.46 21.89 -7.29
CA VAL A 43 -4.19 21.17 -8.35
C VAL A 43 -3.23 20.65 -9.40
N VAL A 44 -3.44 19.40 -9.85
CA VAL A 44 -2.71 18.75 -10.95
C VAL A 44 -3.67 18.07 -11.91
N ILE A 45 -3.24 17.83 -13.15
CA ILE A 45 -3.95 17.00 -14.13
C ILE A 45 -3.25 15.65 -14.20
N PHE A 46 -3.98 14.59 -13.89
CA PHE A 46 -3.56 13.22 -14.10
C PHE A 46 -4.17 12.68 -15.40
N THR A 47 -3.33 12.16 -16.28
CA THR A 47 -3.74 11.53 -17.53
C THR A 47 -3.19 10.11 -17.59
N MET A 48 -4.06 9.17 -17.94
CA MET A 48 -3.71 7.79 -18.21
C MET A 48 -4.20 7.42 -19.61
N LYS A 49 -3.31 6.86 -20.43
CA LYS A 49 -3.58 6.50 -21.82
C LYS A 49 -3.08 5.11 -22.13
N ASN A 50 -3.92 4.28 -22.75
CA ASN A 50 -3.48 3.01 -23.31
C ASN A 50 -2.82 3.26 -24.68
N GLN A 51 -1.49 3.12 -24.73
CA GLN A 51 -0.69 3.21 -25.96
C GLN A 51 -0.39 1.83 -26.57
N GLY A 52 -0.76 0.76 -25.89
CA GLY A 52 -0.61 -0.61 -26.38
C GLY A 52 -1.61 -0.97 -27.48
N ALA A 53 -1.38 -2.13 -28.09
CA ALA A 53 -2.26 -2.70 -29.12
C ALA A 53 -3.43 -3.50 -28.53
N ASP A 54 -3.37 -3.85 -27.23
CA ASP A 54 -4.35 -4.67 -26.54
C ASP A 54 -5.09 -3.91 -25.45
N PRO A 55 -6.30 -4.34 -25.07
CA PRO A 55 -7.00 -3.79 -23.92
C PRO A 55 -6.24 -4.03 -22.62
N VAL A 56 -6.28 -3.04 -21.73
CA VAL A 56 -5.70 -3.14 -20.38
C VAL A 56 -6.78 -3.00 -19.33
N TYR A 57 -6.65 -3.74 -18.23
CA TYR A 57 -7.59 -3.69 -17.12
C TYR A 57 -6.93 -2.98 -15.95
N VAL A 58 -7.55 -1.90 -15.48
CA VAL A 58 -6.98 -1.01 -14.48
C VAL A 58 -7.79 -1.08 -13.20
N LEU A 59 -7.10 -1.35 -12.08
CA LEU A 59 -7.67 -1.48 -10.76
C LEU A 59 -8.12 -0.11 -10.23
N LYS A 60 -9.42 0.14 -10.17
CA LYS A 60 -10.02 1.46 -9.84
C LYS A 60 -9.47 2.05 -8.54
N PRO A 61 -9.44 1.33 -7.40
CA PRO A 61 -9.07 1.91 -6.12
C PRO A 61 -7.64 2.43 -6.07
N LEU A 62 -6.74 1.89 -6.90
CA LEU A 62 -5.33 2.32 -6.99
C LEU A 62 -5.10 3.41 -8.04
N THR A 63 -6.17 4.08 -8.48
CA THR A 63 -6.10 5.22 -9.40
C THR A 63 -6.75 6.47 -8.82
N PRO A 64 -6.36 7.67 -9.28
CA PRO A 64 -7.01 8.93 -8.89
C PRO A 64 -8.45 9.11 -9.41
N PHE A 65 -8.99 8.11 -10.12
CA PHE A 65 -10.39 8.12 -10.57
C PHE A 65 -11.36 7.63 -9.47
N SER A 66 -10.84 6.98 -8.42
CA SER A 66 -11.62 6.62 -7.24
C SER A 66 -11.63 7.78 -6.24
N THR A 67 -12.79 8.42 -6.05
CA THR A 67 -12.94 9.63 -5.23
C THR A 67 -14.24 9.66 -4.45
N THR A 68 -14.20 10.31 -3.28
CA THR A 68 -15.36 10.75 -2.50
C THR A 68 -15.46 12.26 -2.52
N GLY A 69 -16.43 12.80 -3.27
CA GLY A 69 -16.42 14.22 -3.62
C GLY A 69 -15.11 14.61 -4.30
N GLU A 70 -14.37 15.54 -3.70
CA GLU A 70 -13.05 16.00 -4.20
C GLU A 70 -11.85 15.22 -3.64
N ARG A 71 -12.09 14.24 -2.74
CA ARG A 71 -11.02 13.54 -2.03
C ARG A 71 -10.73 12.19 -2.67
N LEU A 72 -9.47 11.80 -2.68
CA LEU A 72 -9.04 10.46 -3.07
C LEU A 72 -9.53 9.43 -2.03
N THR A 73 -9.83 8.22 -2.48
CA THR A 73 -10.18 7.09 -1.61
C THR A 73 -9.02 6.14 -1.37
N ASN A 74 -7.83 6.46 -1.88
CA ASN A 74 -6.57 5.77 -1.56
C ASN A 74 -5.35 6.68 -1.80
N ASN A 75 -4.23 6.37 -1.15
CA ASN A 75 -2.98 7.10 -1.28
C ASN A 75 -2.21 6.68 -2.54
N VAL A 76 -2.67 7.19 -3.68
CA VAL A 76 -2.18 6.79 -5.01
C VAL A 76 -0.95 7.57 -5.49
N PHE A 77 -0.50 8.59 -4.76
CA PHE A 77 0.67 9.38 -5.13
C PHE A 77 1.79 9.29 -4.09
N GLU A 78 3.02 9.43 -4.57
CA GLU A 78 4.15 9.84 -3.76
C GLU A 78 4.25 11.37 -3.83
N VAL A 79 4.20 12.05 -2.68
CA VAL A 79 4.21 13.51 -2.58
C VAL A 79 5.31 13.90 -1.62
N LEU A 80 6.49 14.26 -2.13
CA LEU A 80 7.66 14.56 -1.31
C LEU A 80 7.79 16.07 -1.12
N ASP A 81 8.03 16.51 0.12
CA ASP A 81 8.46 17.88 0.38
C ASP A 81 9.91 18.12 -0.08
N ALA A 82 10.39 19.36 0.04
CA ALA A 82 11.76 19.73 -0.32
C ALA A 82 12.87 18.98 0.45
N ARG A 83 12.55 18.26 1.53
CA ARG A 83 13.47 17.43 2.32
C ARG A 83 13.42 15.96 1.90
N GLY A 84 12.54 15.59 0.95
CA GLY A 84 12.30 14.21 0.56
C GLY A 84 11.37 13.46 1.51
N ILE A 85 10.64 14.16 2.39
CA ILE A 85 9.69 13.55 3.32
C ILE A 85 8.31 13.51 2.67
N ASN A 86 7.63 12.37 2.74
CA ASN A 86 6.27 12.25 2.24
C ASN A 86 5.30 13.17 3.01
N ALA A 87 4.55 13.99 2.27
CA ALA A 87 3.40 14.70 2.79
C ALA A 87 2.38 13.69 3.32
N ARG A 88 1.82 13.99 4.50
CA ARG A 88 0.86 13.10 5.15
C ARG A 88 -0.40 13.01 4.31
N TYR A 89 -0.80 11.81 3.94
CA TYR A 89 -2.12 11.55 3.37
C TYR A 89 -3.19 11.66 4.47
N THR A 90 -4.26 12.42 4.22
CA THR A 90 -5.29 12.80 5.20
C THR A 90 -6.71 12.35 4.84
N SER A 91 -6.84 11.57 3.76
CA SER A 91 -8.13 11.05 3.29
C SER A 91 -8.30 9.55 3.62
N ILE A 92 -9.29 8.91 2.98
CA ILE A 92 -9.69 7.52 3.17
C ILE A 92 -8.66 6.58 2.53
N TYR A 93 -8.36 5.46 3.20
CA TYR A 93 -7.82 4.27 2.55
C TYR A 93 -8.93 3.26 2.40
N ASN A 94 -9.31 3.01 1.15
CA ASN A 94 -10.26 1.99 0.80
C ASN A 94 -9.63 1.11 -0.26
N SER A 95 -9.42 -0.15 0.11
CA SER A 95 -8.86 -1.14 -0.78
C SER A 95 -9.81 -1.46 -1.93
N GLY A 96 -11.14 -1.34 -1.74
CA GLY A 96 -12.17 -1.53 -2.77
C GLY A 96 -12.16 -2.91 -3.43
N VAL A 97 -11.34 -3.82 -2.91
CA VAL A 97 -11.11 -5.18 -3.38
C VAL A 97 -11.35 -6.12 -2.21
N ALA A 98 -12.00 -7.25 -2.49
CA ALA A 98 -12.12 -8.27 -1.47
C ALA A 98 -10.71 -8.73 -1.06
N TYR A 99 -10.45 -8.72 0.25
CA TYR A 99 -9.34 -9.44 0.88
C TYR A 99 -9.52 -10.93 0.61
N VAL A 100 -9.12 -11.36 -0.58
CA VAL A 100 -9.13 -12.76 -0.97
C VAL A 100 -7.75 -13.09 -1.51
N SER A 101 -7.08 -14.00 -0.80
CA SER A 101 -5.96 -14.84 -1.23
C SER A 101 -6.05 -15.46 -2.63
N ASP A 102 -7.19 -15.30 -3.30
CA ASP A 102 -7.71 -16.06 -4.41
C ASP A 102 -7.84 -15.23 -5.71
N GLY A 103 -7.47 -13.94 -5.67
CA GLY A 103 -7.51 -12.98 -6.78
C GLY A 103 -8.53 -11.86 -6.59
N ILE A 104 -8.40 -10.76 -7.33
CA ILE A 104 -9.26 -9.57 -7.20
C ILE A 104 -10.50 -9.73 -8.07
N ASP A 105 -11.69 -9.44 -7.53
CA ASP A 105 -12.96 -9.43 -8.29
C ASP A 105 -12.87 -8.47 -9.49
N GLY A 106 -13.27 -8.94 -10.68
CA GLY A 106 -13.20 -8.17 -11.92
C GLY A 106 -13.98 -6.86 -11.92
N ARG A 107 -15.00 -6.69 -11.06
CA ARG A 107 -15.77 -5.45 -10.92
C ARG A 107 -14.91 -4.28 -10.39
N ALA A 108 -13.83 -4.59 -9.68
CA ALA A 108 -12.87 -3.60 -9.20
C ALA A 108 -12.03 -3.00 -10.34
N PHE A 109 -12.06 -3.59 -11.54
CA PHE A 109 -11.32 -3.09 -12.70
C PHE A 109 -12.21 -2.29 -13.66
N PHE A 110 -11.60 -1.36 -14.39
CA PHE A 110 -12.16 -0.86 -15.65
C PHE A 110 -11.26 -1.26 -16.81
N ARG A 111 -11.88 -1.44 -17.97
CA ARG A 111 -11.18 -1.78 -19.21
C ARG A 111 -10.87 -0.50 -19.97
N MET A 112 -9.63 -0.34 -20.42
CA MET A 112 -9.21 0.67 -21.39
C MET A 112 -8.83 -0.02 -22.70
N SER A 113 -9.53 0.30 -23.77
CA SER A 113 -9.21 -0.12 -25.13
C SER A 113 -7.93 0.54 -25.63
N PRO A 114 -7.27 -0.01 -26.67
CA PRO A 114 -6.18 0.67 -27.37
C PRO A 114 -6.57 2.09 -27.76
N GLY A 115 -5.74 3.08 -27.39
CA GLY A 115 -5.99 4.49 -27.67
C GLY A 115 -6.87 5.23 -26.67
N ASP A 116 -7.57 4.52 -25.77
CA ASP A 116 -8.39 5.17 -24.73
C ASP A 116 -7.52 6.05 -23.83
N SER A 117 -8.05 7.21 -23.46
CA SER A 117 -7.40 8.17 -22.58
C SER A 117 -8.39 8.67 -21.54
N LEU A 118 -8.00 8.62 -20.26
CA LEU A 118 -8.74 9.20 -19.15
C LEU A 118 -7.91 10.33 -18.56
N SER A 119 -8.54 11.45 -18.23
CA SER A 119 -7.89 12.58 -17.57
C SER A 119 -8.77 13.15 -16.47
N ARG A 120 -8.15 13.65 -15.40
CA ARG A 120 -8.87 14.32 -14.31
C ARG A 120 -8.01 15.39 -13.65
N GLU A 121 -8.65 16.50 -13.27
CA GLU A 121 -8.07 17.45 -12.32
C GLU A 121 -8.21 16.93 -10.89
N ILE A 122 -7.14 17.03 -10.12
CA ILE A 122 -7.06 16.55 -8.74
C ILE A 122 -6.52 17.69 -7.89
N ASP A 123 -7.29 18.09 -6.88
CA ASP A 123 -6.80 19.00 -5.84
C ASP A 123 -6.14 18.18 -4.73
N LEU A 124 -4.80 18.17 -4.72
CA LEU A 124 -4.02 17.41 -3.74
C LEU A 124 -4.22 17.93 -2.31
N SER A 125 -4.57 19.21 -2.13
CA SER A 125 -4.80 19.79 -0.79
C SER A 125 -6.01 19.15 -0.09
N LYS A 126 -6.90 18.49 -0.84
CA LYS A 126 -8.05 17.73 -0.33
C LYS A 126 -7.67 16.32 0.14
N SER A 127 -6.44 15.88 0.00
CA SER A 127 -6.07 14.51 0.42
C SER A 127 -4.65 14.40 0.99
N TYR A 128 -3.85 15.45 0.89
CA TYR A 128 -2.51 15.53 1.45
C TYR A 128 -2.38 16.78 2.31
N ASP A 129 -1.64 16.68 3.40
CA ASP A 129 -1.26 17.83 4.21
C ASP A 129 -0.17 18.63 3.48
N LEU A 130 -0.60 19.64 2.74
CA LEU A 130 0.27 20.59 2.03
C LEU A 130 0.37 21.93 2.77
N SER A 131 -0.01 21.96 4.04
CA SER A 131 -0.23 23.19 4.82
C SER A 131 0.99 24.10 4.92
N THR A 132 2.19 23.52 4.95
CA THR A 132 3.45 24.26 5.05
C THR A 132 3.77 25.06 3.77
N GLY A 133 3.08 24.77 2.67
CA GLY A 133 3.43 25.30 1.34
C GLY A 133 4.84 24.88 0.92
N GLY A 134 5.34 25.54 -0.14
CA GLY A 134 6.66 25.27 -0.70
C GLY A 134 6.60 24.35 -1.92
N ILE A 135 7.77 23.80 -2.27
CA ILE A 135 7.90 22.89 -3.41
C ILE A 135 7.62 21.46 -2.95
N TYR A 136 6.75 20.79 -3.71
CA TYR A 136 6.50 19.36 -3.59
C TYR A 136 6.82 18.66 -4.90
N THR A 137 7.42 17.49 -4.80
CA THR A 137 7.73 16.61 -5.92
C THR A 137 6.71 15.47 -5.93
N LEU A 138 5.97 15.36 -7.03
CA LEU A 138 4.87 14.43 -7.20
C LEU A 138 5.23 13.32 -8.20
N ARG A 139 4.84 12.09 -7.87
CA ARG A 139 4.97 10.93 -8.75
C ARG A 139 3.86 9.92 -8.53
N PHE A 140 3.49 9.21 -9.59
CA PHE A 140 2.66 8.01 -9.55
C PHE A 140 3.51 6.81 -9.98
N ASN A 141 3.62 5.81 -9.12
CA ASN A 141 4.34 4.56 -9.38
C ASN A 141 3.56 3.36 -8.82
N ARG A 142 2.23 3.50 -8.70
CA ARG A 142 1.37 2.47 -8.15
C ARG A 142 1.09 1.41 -9.21
N PRO A 143 1.15 0.13 -8.83
CA PRO A 143 0.73 -0.92 -9.72
C PRO A 143 -0.78 -0.94 -9.89
N VAL A 144 -1.27 -0.93 -11.11
CA VAL A 144 -2.70 -0.80 -11.40
C VAL A 144 -3.21 -1.78 -12.45
N ILE A 145 -2.34 -2.47 -13.17
CA ILE A 145 -2.77 -3.36 -14.24
C ILE A 145 -3.09 -4.74 -13.67
N GLY A 146 -4.28 -5.26 -14.03
CA GLY A 146 -4.68 -6.64 -13.82
C GLY A 146 -4.68 -7.44 -15.12
N GLU A 147 -4.32 -8.71 -15.03
CA GLU A 147 -4.53 -9.71 -16.07
C GLU A 147 -5.72 -10.60 -15.69
N PRO A 148 -6.62 -10.93 -16.63
CA PRO A 148 -7.70 -11.89 -16.37
C PRO A 148 -7.08 -13.22 -15.93
N ALA A 149 -7.46 -13.72 -14.75
CA ALA A 149 -7.15 -15.10 -14.40
C ALA A 149 -8.02 -16.00 -15.29
N GLN A 150 -7.42 -16.90 -16.06
CA GLN A 150 -8.19 -17.90 -16.79
C GLN A 150 -8.77 -18.90 -15.77
N ASP A 151 -10.09 -18.94 -15.65
CA ASP A 151 -10.79 -20.06 -15.03
C ASP A 151 -11.84 -20.62 -16.00
N GLU A 152 -12.12 -21.92 -15.87
CA GLU A 152 -13.10 -22.65 -16.69
C GLU A 152 -14.56 -22.23 -16.43
N ARG A 153 -14.80 -21.23 -15.56
CA ARG A 153 -16.13 -20.81 -15.07
C ARG A 153 -16.56 -19.42 -15.56
N GLY A 154 -15.74 -18.76 -16.37
CA GLY A 154 -16.04 -17.44 -16.93
C GLY A 154 -15.46 -16.32 -16.05
N VAL A 155 -14.73 -15.41 -16.69
CA VAL A 155 -13.89 -14.35 -16.11
C VAL A 155 -14.49 -13.74 -14.84
N SER A 156 -13.97 -14.14 -13.67
CA SER A 156 -14.44 -13.59 -12.39
C SER A 156 -13.33 -12.97 -11.53
N ARG A 157 -12.06 -13.26 -11.83
CA ARG A 157 -10.91 -12.80 -11.03
C ARG A 157 -9.76 -12.30 -11.89
N PHE A 158 -9.04 -11.32 -11.35
CA PHE A 158 -7.87 -10.70 -11.96
C PHE A 158 -6.68 -10.83 -11.03
N LEU A 159 -5.52 -11.09 -11.62
CA LEU A 159 -4.23 -11.06 -10.93
C LEU A 159 -3.57 -9.71 -11.21
N GLN A 160 -3.02 -9.07 -10.17
CA GLN A 160 -2.23 -7.86 -10.38
C GLN A 160 -0.89 -8.25 -11.03
N ILE A 161 -0.54 -7.61 -12.14
CA ILE A 161 0.65 -7.97 -12.92
C ILE A 161 1.94 -7.64 -12.15
N ASP A 162 3.00 -8.37 -12.44
CA ASP A 162 4.37 -8.09 -11.99
C ASP A 162 4.76 -6.61 -12.18
N SER A 163 5.48 -6.10 -11.18
CA SER A 163 6.13 -4.79 -11.10
C SER A 163 6.86 -4.34 -12.36
N ALA A 164 7.48 -5.25 -13.12
CA ALA A 164 8.23 -4.91 -14.34
C ALA A 164 7.38 -4.32 -15.47
N ARG A 165 6.06 -4.54 -15.47
CA ARG A 165 5.11 -4.02 -16.49
C ARG A 165 4.23 -2.86 -15.98
N GLN A 166 4.46 -2.40 -14.76
CA GLN A 166 3.62 -1.38 -14.14
C GLN A 166 3.99 0.01 -14.62
N PRO A 167 2.99 0.89 -14.86
CA PRO A 167 3.25 2.22 -15.38
C PRO A 167 3.85 3.11 -14.28
N ILE A 168 4.85 3.90 -14.65
CA ILE A 168 5.42 4.95 -13.82
C ILE A 168 5.16 6.28 -14.53
N SER A 169 4.69 7.29 -13.80
CA SER A 169 4.52 8.63 -14.36
C SER A 169 5.85 9.38 -14.45
N ASN A 170 5.84 10.50 -15.17
CA ASN A 170 6.84 11.54 -14.94
C ASN A 170 6.79 12.03 -13.48
N THR A 171 7.90 12.61 -13.04
CA THR A 171 7.93 13.43 -11.84
C THR A 171 7.44 14.84 -12.18
N LEU A 172 6.70 15.47 -11.27
CA LEU A 172 6.24 16.85 -11.42
C LEU A 172 6.52 17.65 -10.14
N ASP A 173 7.28 18.73 -10.25
CA ASP A 173 7.42 19.69 -9.16
C ASP A 173 6.27 20.72 -9.21
N ILE A 174 5.60 20.89 -8.08
CA ILE A 174 4.55 21.88 -7.86
C ILE A 174 4.96 22.84 -6.74
N SER A 175 4.56 24.10 -6.85
CA SER A 175 4.79 25.11 -5.82
C SER A 175 3.45 25.46 -5.20
N VAL A 176 3.26 25.13 -3.93
CA VAL A 176 2.01 25.36 -3.20
C VAL A 176 2.17 26.55 -2.28
N LYS A 177 1.20 27.47 -2.28
CA LYS A 177 1.20 28.59 -1.33
C LYS A 177 0.92 28.07 0.07
N ALA A 178 1.73 28.52 1.04
CA ALA A 178 1.51 28.19 2.44
C ALA A 178 0.14 28.71 2.89
N VAL A 179 -0.65 27.85 3.54
CA VAL A 179 -1.94 28.25 4.11
C VAL A 179 -1.66 28.76 5.52
N LEU A 180 -1.46 30.09 5.63
CA LEU A 180 -1.13 30.79 6.88
C LEU A 180 -2.31 30.95 7.84
N GLU A 181 -3.55 30.68 7.40
CA GLU A 181 -4.72 30.82 8.25
C GLU A 181 -4.88 29.62 9.19
N MET A 182 -4.80 29.89 10.50
CA MET A 182 -5.24 29.00 11.59
C MET A 182 -6.78 28.89 11.66
N GLN A 183 -7.48 28.80 10.52
CA GLN A 183 -8.88 28.37 10.56
C GLN A 183 -8.88 26.87 10.83
N ASP A 184 -9.07 26.54 12.10
CA ASP A 184 -9.55 25.25 12.62
C ASP A 184 -9.23 24.06 11.70
N LYS A 185 -7.94 23.82 11.47
CA LYS A 185 -7.48 22.65 10.73
C LYS A 185 -7.71 21.45 11.62
N THR A 186 -8.93 20.92 11.56
CA THR A 186 -9.14 19.47 11.57
C THR A 186 -8.48 18.87 10.33
N LEU A 187 -7.20 19.17 10.04
CA LEU A 187 -6.32 18.58 9.01
C LEU A 187 -6.99 18.11 7.71
N GLY A 188 -8.04 18.78 7.21
CA GLY A 188 -8.89 18.20 6.15
C GLY A 188 -9.16 16.70 6.36
N LEU A 189 -9.29 16.24 7.59
CA LEU A 189 -9.53 14.86 7.94
C LEU A 189 -10.94 14.56 7.48
N TYR A 190 -11.13 13.52 6.67
CA TYR A 190 -12.47 13.05 6.37
C TYR A 190 -13.07 12.51 7.67
N ASP A 191 -13.74 13.38 8.42
CA ASP A 191 -14.46 13.02 9.64
C ASP A 191 -15.93 12.84 9.27
N THR A 192 -16.46 11.67 9.62
CA THR A 192 -17.86 11.33 9.41
C THR A 192 -18.67 12.17 10.40
N PRO A 193 -19.59 13.06 9.96
CA PRO A 193 -20.24 14.04 10.83
C PRO A 193 -20.99 13.43 12.02
N GLN A 194 -21.33 12.13 11.96
CA GLN A 194 -21.71 11.30 13.11
C GLN A 194 -21.27 9.86 12.81
N ALA A 195 -20.46 9.27 13.70
CA ALA A 195 -20.12 7.85 13.57
C ALA A 195 -21.36 6.98 13.77
N THR A 196 -21.57 5.99 12.91
CA THR A 196 -22.68 5.04 13.08
C THR A 196 -22.34 4.05 14.16
N VAL A 197 -23.15 4.03 15.22
CA VAL A 197 -23.01 3.11 16.34
C VAL A 197 -23.31 1.70 15.86
N CYS A 198 -22.44 0.75 16.22
CA CYS A 198 -22.63 -0.66 15.92
C CYS A 198 -23.77 -1.25 16.77
N GLU A 199 -24.60 -2.10 16.15
CA GLU A 199 -25.54 -2.95 16.89
C GLU A 199 -24.75 -3.83 17.88
N ALA A 200 -25.30 -4.10 19.07
CA ALA A 200 -24.58 -4.81 20.13
C ALA A 200 -23.96 -6.15 19.67
N SER A 201 -24.69 -6.94 18.88
CA SER A 201 -24.19 -8.21 18.33
C SER A 201 -23.02 -8.03 17.36
N LYS A 202 -22.99 -6.93 16.59
CA LYS A 202 -21.85 -6.59 15.72
C LYS A 202 -20.68 -6.07 16.54
N GLN A 203 -20.95 -5.32 17.60
CA GLN A 203 -19.94 -4.81 18.51
C GLN A 203 -19.16 -5.96 19.16
N ASP A 204 -19.85 -7.02 19.64
CA ASP A 204 -19.19 -8.20 20.21
C ASP A 204 -18.21 -8.86 19.22
N VAL A 205 -18.58 -8.95 17.94
CA VAL A 205 -17.72 -9.51 16.87
C VAL A 205 -16.51 -8.61 16.61
N ILE A 206 -16.71 -7.29 16.58
CA ILE A 206 -15.65 -6.30 16.39
C ILE A 206 -14.68 -6.34 17.57
N ASP A 207 -15.17 -6.40 18.81
CA ASP A 207 -14.36 -6.44 20.02
C ASP A 207 -13.52 -7.73 20.11
N ALA A 208 -14.10 -8.86 19.71
CA ALA A 208 -13.37 -10.13 19.60
C ALA A 208 -12.27 -10.06 18.54
N ALA A 209 -12.56 -9.50 17.36
CA ALA A 209 -11.57 -9.31 16.30
C ALA A 209 -10.46 -8.34 16.72
N MET A 210 -10.80 -7.26 17.43
CA MET A 210 -9.86 -6.27 17.96
C MET A 210 -8.93 -6.88 19.00
N SER A 211 -9.47 -7.66 19.93
CA SER A 211 -8.69 -8.38 20.94
C SER A 211 -7.70 -9.35 20.29
N ARG A 212 -8.14 -10.08 19.26
CA ARG A 212 -7.27 -10.98 18.48
C ARG A 212 -6.20 -10.22 17.70
N ALA A 213 -6.56 -9.12 17.05
CA ALA A 213 -5.64 -8.26 16.30
C ALA A 213 -4.53 -7.68 17.21
N MET A 214 -4.90 -7.22 18.41
CA MET A 214 -3.96 -6.73 19.42
C MET A 214 -2.98 -7.83 19.85
N ALA A 215 -3.47 -9.03 20.17
CA ALA A 215 -2.64 -10.15 20.60
C ALA A 215 -1.64 -10.58 19.50
N LEU A 216 -2.11 -10.71 18.25
CA LEU A 216 -1.27 -11.05 17.11
C LEU A 216 -0.22 -9.97 16.83
N SER A 217 -0.60 -8.69 16.85
CA SER A 217 0.30 -7.57 16.58
C SER A 217 1.38 -7.43 17.67
N THR A 218 1.02 -7.68 18.92
CA THR A 218 1.98 -7.74 20.04
C THR A 218 2.99 -8.86 19.85
N SER A 219 2.52 -10.07 19.52
CA SER A 219 3.39 -11.22 19.22
C SER A 219 4.31 -10.94 18.01
N ALA A 220 3.79 -10.33 16.95
CA ALA A 220 4.56 -9.96 15.77
C ALA A 220 5.66 -8.92 16.08
N THR A 221 5.36 -7.95 16.95
CA THR A 221 6.34 -6.96 17.43
C THR A 221 7.45 -7.62 18.23
N GLN A 222 7.10 -8.52 19.17
CA GLN A 222 8.08 -9.28 19.96
C GLN A 222 8.94 -10.18 19.08
N HIS A 223 8.34 -10.86 18.09
CA HIS A 223 9.07 -11.65 17.10
C HIS A 223 10.10 -10.79 16.36
N ASN A 224 9.67 -9.67 15.76
CA ASN A 224 10.58 -8.76 15.04
C ASN A 224 11.72 -8.24 15.94
N ALA A 225 11.42 -7.87 17.19
CA ALA A 225 12.44 -7.43 18.14
C ALA A 225 13.47 -8.53 18.45
N SER A 226 13.02 -9.79 18.61
CA SER A 226 13.89 -10.93 18.95
C SER A 226 14.88 -11.33 17.84
N LEU A 227 14.65 -10.85 16.61
CA LEU A 227 15.54 -11.09 15.47
C LEU A 227 16.81 -10.22 15.52
N TRP A 228 16.78 -9.10 16.24
CA TRP A 228 17.93 -8.22 16.38
C TRP A 228 18.93 -8.74 17.40
N TYR A 229 20.21 -8.61 17.07
CA TYR A 229 21.33 -8.90 17.97
C TYR A 229 22.50 -7.96 17.67
N TYR A 230 23.45 -7.86 18.59
CA TYR A 230 24.66 -7.07 18.40
C TYR A 230 25.85 -8.01 18.24
N GLU A 231 26.71 -7.72 17.26
CA GLU A 231 27.97 -8.43 17.05
C GLU A 231 29.12 -7.41 17.03
N GLY A 232 30.23 -7.73 17.69
CA GLY A 232 31.33 -6.79 17.84
C GLY A 232 32.34 -7.20 18.91
N GLU A 233 33.46 -6.49 18.95
CA GLU A 233 34.52 -6.63 19.96
C GLU A 233 34.92 -5.25 20.50
N GLY A 234 35.25 -5.18 21.79
CA GLY A 234 35.63 -3.92 22.46
C GLY A 234 34.49 -2.91 22.48
N ASN A 235 34.70 -1.73 21.91
CA ASN A 235 33.72 -0.64 21.85
C ASN A 235 33.02 -0.53 20.48
N THR A 236 33.17 -1.53 19.62
CA THR A 236 32.59 -1.52 18.26
C THR A 236 31.56 -2.62 18.15
N PHE A 237 30.27 -2.26 18.28
CA PHE A 237 29.14 -3.15 18.09
C PHE A 237 28.31 -2.73 16.89
N THR A 238 27.89 -3.71 16.08
CA THR A 238 26.99 -3.50 14.95
C THR A 238 25.69 -4.25 15.20
N ALA A 239 24.55 -3.56 15.03
CA ALA A 239 23.25 -4.21 15.05
C ALA A 239 23.06 -5.07 13.79
N LYS A 240 22.79 -6.35 13.99
CA LYS A 240 22.53 -7.33 12.93
C LYS A 240 21.16 -7.96 13.12
N LEU A 241 20.60 -8.48 12.02
CA LEU A 241 19.33 -9.17 12.01
C LEU A 241 19.52 -10.65 11.67
N LYS A 242 18.88 -11.53 12.43
CA LYS A 242 18.81 -12.96 12.12
C LYS A 242 18.04 -13.18 10.81
N ASN A 243 18.48 -14.16 10.03
CA ASN A 243 17.71 -14.64 8.90
C ASN A 243 16.44 -15.34 9.41
N ASP A 244 15.26 -14.88 9.00
CA ASP A 244 13.98 -15.41 9.46
C ASP A 244 13.01 -15.56 8.29
N PHE A 245 12.43 -16.76 8.16
CA PHE A 245 11.55 -17.08 7.04
C PHE A 245 10.28 -16.23 7.05
N ARG A 246 9.64 -16.08 8.22
CA ARG A 246 8.39 -15.32 8.37
C ARG A 246 8.61 -13.86 7.97
N ARG A 247 9.65 -13.22 8.48
CA ARG A 247 9.99 -11.84 8.14
C ARG A 247 10.35 -11.72 6.66
N ASN A 248 11.22 -12.58 6.14
CA ASN A 248 11.65 -12.46 4.74
C ASN A 248 10.49 -12.65 3.75
N ASN A 249 9.57 -13.56 4.04
CA ASN A 249 8.43 -13.83 3.17
C ASN A 249 7.48 -12.63 3.05
N TRP A 250 7.37 -11.79 4.08
CA TRP A 250 6.39 -10.70 4.11
C TRP A 250 7.00 -9.31 4.12
N LEU A 251 8.24 -9.14 4.57
CA LEU A 251 8.86 -7.82 4.78
C LEU A 251 10.23 -7.71 4.08
N GLY A 252 10.60 -8.73 3.31
CA GLY A 252 11.84 -8.79 2.54
C GLY A 252 13.08 -9.10 3.39
N SER A 253 14.18 -9.43 2.72
CA SER A 253 15.43 -9.80 3.39
C SER A 253 16.12 -8.62 4.06
N TYR A 254 16.94 -8.92 5.07
CA TYR A 254 17.86 -7.94 5.64
C TYR A 254 18.99 -7.63 4.65
N ASP A 255 19.35 -6.35 4.50
CA ASP A 255 20.54 -5.95 3.75
C ASP A 255 21.74 -5.87 4.73
N PRO A 256 22.71 -6.80 4.64
CA PRO A 256 23.86 -6.85 5.53
C PRO A 256 24.92 -5.79 5.25
N ASN A 257 24.89 -5.13 4.09
CA ASN A 257 25.81 -4.05 3.75
C ASN A 257 25.36 -2.69 4.33
N TRP A 258 24.24 -2.68 5.06
CA TRP A 258 23.79 -1.48 5.75
C TRP A 258 24.76 -1.13 6.88
N LEU A 259 25.51 -0.05 6.68
CA LEU A 259 26.38 0.51 7.70
C LEU A 259 25.51 1.31 8.68
N ALA A 260 25.41 0.79 9.90
CA ALA A 260 24.87 1.49 11.06
C ALA A 260 25.80 2.65 11.45
N ALA A 261 25.93 3.67 10.61
CA ALA A 261 26.35 4.96 11.13
C ALA A 261 25.28 5.39 12.16
N ILE A 262 25.69 6.07 13.23
CA ILE A 262 24.78 6.67 14.21
C ILE A 262 24.07 7.84 13.51
N ASP A 263 23.21 7.52 12.55
CA ASP A 263 22.32 8.44 11.86
C ASP A 263 21.09 8.59 12.75
N PRO A 264 20.72 9.79 13.22
CA PRO A 264 19.50 10.00 14.00
C PRO A 264 18.21 9.50 13.31
N HIS A 265 18.24 9.26 12.00
CA HIS A 265 17.15 8.68 11.20
C HIS A 265 17.26 7.17 10.97
N TRP A 266 18.11 6.45 11.71
CA TRP A 266 18.31 5.01 11.55
C TRP A 266 17.00 4.20 11.61
N PHE A 267 16.02 4.64 12.42
CA PHE A 267 14.69 4.04 12.53
C PHE A 267 13.82 4.15 11.27
N ASP A 268 14.12 5.10 10.39
CA ASP A 268 13.41 5.33 9.12
C ASP A 268 14.04 4.56 7.94
N THR A 269 15.13 3.83 8.19
CA THR A 269 15.76 2.99 7.17
C THR A 269 14.94 1.74 6.88
N GLU A 270 15.10 1.18 5.68
CA GLU A 270 14.34 -0.01 5.26
C GLU A 270 14.53 -1.24 6.16
N ASN A 271 15.65 -1.31 6.89
CA ASN A 271 15.91 -2.39 7.83
C ASN A 271 15.08 -2.27 9.12
N PHE A 272 14.88 -1.04 9.62
CA PHE A 272 14.15 -0.77 10.88
C PHE A 272 12.71 -0.32 10.69
N TYR A 273 12.34 0.15 9.50
CA TYR A 273 10.97 0.53 9.20
C TYR A 273 9.94 -0.57 9.55
N PRO A 274 10.20 -1.88 9.32
CA PRO A 274 9.23 -2.90 9.68
C PRO A 274 8.99 -3.04 11.19
N ILE A 275 10.01 -2.90 12.03
CA ILE A 275 9.81 -2.91 13.49
C ILE A 275 9.06 -1.66 13.95
N LYS A 276 9.33 -0.50 13.33
CA LYS A 276 8.62 0.76 13.61
C LYS A 276 7.12 0.63 13.29
N VAL A 277 6.77 0.15 12.10
CA VAL A 277 5.36 0.01 11.69
C VAL A 277 4.63 -1.08 12.47
N THR A 278 5.24 -2.25 12.68
CA THR A 278 4.61 -3.32 13.49
C THR A 278 4.36 -2.89 14.93
N SER A 279 5.30 -2.15 15.55
CA SER A 279 5.09 -1.55 16.87
C SER A 279 3.96 -0.53 16.85
N ALA A 280 3.90 0.35 15.84
CA ALA A 280 2.84 1.34 15.71
C ALA A 280 1.45 0.69 15.61
N ILE A 281 1.31 -0.37 14.80
CA ILE A 281 0.06 -1.15 14.70
C ILE A 281 -0.34 -1.71 16.06
N ALA A 282 0.58 -2.37 16.77
CA ALA A 282 0.30 -2.95 18.08
C ALA A 282 -0.12 -1.90 19.12
N LEU A 283 0.55 -0.73 19.13
CA LEU A 283 0.24 0.37 20.04
C LEU A 283 -1.15 0.98 19.75
N ARG A 284 -1.50 1.19 18.48
CA ARG A 284 -2.80 1.72 18.05
C ARG A 284 -3.95 0.78 18.41
N LEU A 285 -3.75 -0.52 18.19
CA LEU A 285 -4.73 -1.56 18.54
C LEU A 285 -4.81 -1.78 20.06
N GLY A 286 -3.72 -1.59 20.79
CA GLY A 286 -3.67 -1.80 22.24
C GLY A 286 -4.25 -0.67 23.09
N GLY A 287 -4.47 0.52 22.52
CA GLY A 287 -5.04 1.66 23.23
C GLY A 287 -4.18 2.11 24.42
N ILE A 288 -2.86 2.04 24.29
CA ILE A 288 -1.94 2.45 25.37
C ILE A 288 -2.13 3.94 25.65
N PRO A 289 -2.11 4.40 26.91
CA PRO A 289 -2.05 5.83 27.21
C PRO A 289 -0.94 6.48 26.35
N TYR A 290 -1.20 7.67 25.82
CA TYR A 290 -0.37 8.41 24.85
C TYR A 290 -0.57 8.09 23.36
N THR A 291 -1.32 7.06 22.97
CA THR A 291 -1.79 6.92 21.59
C THR A 291 -3.24 7.38 21.47
N ARG A 292 -3.62 7.87 20.29
CA ARG A 292 -5.04 7.87 19.94
C ARG A 292 -5.46 6.39 19.84
N PRO A 293 -6.59 6.00 20.45
CA PRO A 293 -7.11 4.64 20.28
C PRO A 293 -7.88 4.55 18.96
N ILE A 294 -7.89 3.36 18.37
CA ILE A 294 -8.75 3.07 17.23
C ILE A 294 -10.21 3.17 17.66
N SER A 295 -11.01 3.83 16.83
CA SER A 295 -12.48 3.86 16.96
C SER A 295 -13.13 3.22 15.74
N PHE A 296 -14.35 2.73 15.90
CA PHE A 296 -15.09 2.06 14.83
C PHE A 296 -16.30 2.88 14.41
N ASP A 297 -16.58 2.88 13.11
CA ASP A 297 -17.80 3.39 12.51
C ASP A 297 -18.47 2.24 11.76
N CYS A 298 -19.66 1.84 12.16
CA CYS A 298 -20.38 0.73 11.52
C CYS A 298 -21.17 1.16 10.28
N ALA A 299 -20.89 2.34 9.73
CA ALA A 299 -21.26 2.68 8.38
C ALA A 299 -20.19 2.17 7.39
N CYS A 300 -20.63 1.87 6.17
CA CYS A 300 -19.71 1.68 5.05
C CYS A 300 -20.44 2.05 3.76
N PRO A 301 -20.71 3.34 3.59
CA PRO A 301 -21.56 3.81 2.52
C PRO A 301 -20.77 3.94 1.21
N PRO A 302 -21.43 3.86 0.04
CA PRO A 302 -20.75 3.87 -1.26
C PRO A 302 -19.90 5.11 -1.50
N GLU A 303 -20.20 6.24 -0.85
CA GLU A 303 -19.37 7.44 -0.92
C GLU A 303 -17.95 7.21 -0.41
N TRP A 304 -17.64 6.21 0.41
CA TRP A 304 -16.25 5.89 0.78
C TRP A 304 -15.52 5.12 -0.34
N GLY A 305 -16.17 4.92 -1.49
CA GLY A 305 -15.77 3.98 -2.53
C GLY A 305 -16.07 2.54 -2.15
N ALA A 306 -16.79 2.32 -1.05
CA ALA A 306 -17.07 1.00 -0.54
C ALA A 306 -18.00 0.22 -1.46
N THR A 307 -17.76 -1.07 -1.53
CA THR A 307 -18.55 -2.04 -2.29
C THR A 307 -18.97 -3.20 -1.39
N ASP A 308 -19.77 -4.11 -1.93
CA ASP A 308 -20.07 -5.42 -1.32
C ASP A 308 -18.82 -6.26 -1.02
N LEU A 309 -17.68 -5.91 -1.61
CA LEU A 309 -16.39 -6.59 -1.41
C LEU A 309 -15.53 -5.95 -0.32
N THR A 310 -15.85 -4.73 0.11
CA THR A 310 -15.04 -4.00 1.08
C THR A 310 -15.32 -4.55 2.47
N ALA A 311 -14.28 -4.96 3.21
CA ALA A 311 -14.43 -5.44 4.58
C ALA A 311 -14.24 -4.30 5.59
N ALA A 312 -13.28 -3.43 5.37
CA ALA A 312 -13.08 -2.26 6.21
C ALA A 312 -12.44 -1.13 5.39
N VAL A 313 -12.48 0.08 5.94
CA VAL A 313 -11.77 1.23 5.39
C VAL A 313 -11.09 2.02 6.52
N ALA A 314 -9.86 2.45 6.32
CA ALA A 314 -9.21 3.37 7.24
C ALA A 314 -9.68 4.80 6.95
N LEU A 315 -10.27 5.44 7.96
CA LEU A 315 -10.71 6.82 7.91
C LEU A 315 -9.72 7.71 8.65
N SER A 316 -10.00 9.00 8.64
CA SER A 316 -9.19 9.95 9.42
C SER A 316 -9.30 9.70 10.93
N ASN A 317 -8.41 10.32 11.71
CA ASN A 317 -8.44 10.23 13.19
C ASN A 317 -8.38 8.81 13.78
N GLN A 318 -7.76 7.86 13.08
CA GLN A 318 -7.67 6.46 13.51
C GLN A 318 -9.04 5.79 13.68
N LYS A 319 -10.02 6.22 12.88
CA LYS A 319 -11.34 5.59 12.78
C LYS A 319 -11.30 4.52 11.69
N ILE A 320 -11.89 3.36 11.94
CA ILE A 320 -12.05 2.30 10.95
C ILE A 320 -13.54 2.16 10.64
N GLY A 321 -13.90 2.31 9.37
CA GLY A 321 -15.22 1.99 8.86
C GLY A 321 -15.38 0.48 8.70
N ILE A 322 -16.36 -0.14 9.37
CA ILE A 322 -16.62 -1.58 9.30
C ILE A 322 -17.73 -1.85 8.29
N CYS A 323 -17.39 -2.64 7.27
CA CYS A 323 -18.28 -2.91 6.14
C CYS A 323 -18.95 -4.28 6.25
N PRO A 324 -20.06 -4.53 5.54
CA PRO A 324 -20.80 -5.79 5.63
C PRO A 324 -19.93 -7.05 5.46
N ARG A 325 -18.99 -7.02 4.50
CA ARG A 325 -18.09 -8.14 4.21
C ARG A 325 -17.20 -8.53 5.40
N PHE A 326 -16.92 -7.60 6.32
CA PHE A 326 -16.14 -7.89 7.55
C PHE A 326 -16.68 -9.08 8.31
N PHE A 327 -18.00 -9.12 8.50
CA PHE A 327 -18.67 -10.12 9.31
C PHE A 327 -18.65 -11.52 8.68
N GLU A 328 -18.32 -11.61 7.39
CA GLU A 328 -18.23 -12.85 6.62
C GLU A 328 -16.80 -13.41 6.57
N LEU A 329 -15.80 -12.66 7.02
CA LEU A 329 -14.40 -13.12 7.04
C LEU A 329 -14.19 -14.23 8.07
N SER A 330 -13.15 -15.05 7.86
CA SER A 330 -12.74 -16.07 8.84
C SER A 330 -12.18 -15.44 10.12
N ASP A 331 -12.18 -16.19 11.22
CA ASP A 331 -11.49 -15.80 12.47
C ASP A 331 -10.06 -16.36 12.57
N GLY A 332 -9.70 -17.29 11.67
CA GLY A 332 -8.39 -17.93 11.61
C GLY A 332 -7.91 -18.16 10.18
N GLY A 333 -6.61 -18.33 10.01
CA GLY A 333 -5.99 -18.35 8.68
C GLY A 333 -5.47 -16.97 8.27
N PHE A 334 -5.51 -16.72 6.96
CA PHE A 334 -5.25 -15.41 6.37
C PHE A 334 -6.56 -14.73 5.99
N ASP A 335 -6.52 -13.41 5.81
CA ASP A 335 -7.69 -12.59 5.44
C ASP A 335 -8.81 -12.69 6.48
N THR A 336 -8.43 -12.64 7.76
CA THR A 336 -9.37 -12.75 8.89
C THR A 336 -9.98 -11.40 9.26
N LYS A 337 -11.02 -11.41 10.12
CA LYS A 337 -11.54 -10.19 10.75
C LYS A 337 -10.43 -9.40 11.46
N ALA A 338 -9.59 -10.09 12.23
CA ALA A 338 -8.44 -9.48 12.89
C ALA A 338 -7.43 -8.93 11.87
N GLY A 339 -7.18 -9.65 10.79
CA GLY A 339 -6.34 -9.22 9.68
C GLY A 339 -6.84 -7.94 9.01
N ALA A 340 -8.14 -7.82 8.77
CA ALA A 340 -8.73 -6.59 8.23
C ALA A 340 -8.43 -5.40 9.15
N LEU A 341 -8.61 -5.54 10.46
CA LEU A 341 -8.26 -4.47 11.41
C LEU A 341 -6.77 -4.14 11.43
N ILE A 342 -5.90 -5.14 11.32
CA ILE A 342 -4.44 -4.96 11.24
C ILE A 342 -4.06 -4.18 9.97
N HIS A 343 -4.67 -4.51 8.83
CA HIS A 343 -4.45 -3.82 7.56
C HIS A 343 -4.83 -2.34 7.69
N GLU A 344 -6.05 -2.03 8.12
CA GLU A 344 -6.49 -0.64 8.24
C GLU A 344 -5.65 0.13 9.28
N ALA A 345 -5.25 -0.52 10.37
CA ALA A 345 -4.37 0.07 11.37
C ALA A 345 -2.96 0.42 10.82
N ALA A 346 -2.49 -0.31 9.80
CA ALA A 346 -1.22 -0.06 9.14
C ALA A 346 -1.24 1.25 8.33
N HIS A 347 -2.40 1.68 7.83
CA HIS A 347 -2.54 2.92 7.05
C HIS A 347 -2.40 4.21 7.87
N PHE A 348 -2.64 4.16 9.18
CA PHE A 348 -2.58 5.36 9.98
C PHE A 348 -1.17 5.95 10.00
N SER A 349 -1.11 7.25 9.74
CA SER A 349 0.10 8.07 9.84
C SER A 349 -0.01 8.98 11.04
N ASP A 350 0.93 8.89 11.96
CA ASP A 350 1.01 9.67 13.20
C ASP A 350 2.47 9.72 13.70
N ASP A 351 2.69 10.16 14.94
CA ASP A 351 4.01 10.29 15.54
C ASP A 351 4.73 8.94 15.74
N LEU A 352 4.03 7.81 15.64
CA LEU A 352 4.62 6.48 15.77
C LEU A 352 5.25 6.01 14.46
N ALA A 353 4.54 6.18 13.35
CA ALA A 353 4.99 5.75 12.03
C ALA A 353 4.25 6.45 10.90
N GLN A 354 4.95 6.62 9.77
CA GLN A 354 4.29 6.86 8.49
C GLN A 354 3.46 5.63 8.12
N GLY A 355 2.22 5.86 7.70
CA GLY A 355 1.30 4.80 7.33
C GLY A 355 1.78 4.03 6.11
N ALA A 356 1.51 2.72 6.12
CA ALA A 356 1.55 1.91 4.92
C ALA A 356 0.46 2.38 3.93
N VAL A 357 0.60 1.97 2.69
CA VAL A 357 -0.32 2.26 1.59
C VAL A 357 -0.70 0.95 0.92
N ASP A 358 -1.64 1.01 0.00
CA ASP A 358 -1.98 -0.14 -0.82
C ASP A 358 -1.14 -0.22 -2.10
N ILE A 359 -0.46 -1.35 -2.27
CA ILE A 359 0.39 -1.64 -3.43
C ILE A 359 0.01 -2.98 -4.05
N ARG A 360 -0.11 -4.01 -3.22
CA ARG A 360 -0.44 -5.40 -3.60
C ARG A 360 -1.45 -5.97 -2.62
N TYR A 361 -2.39 -6.74 -3.15
CA TYR A 361 -3.39 -7.43 -2.34
C TYR A 361 -3.21 -8.94 -2.42
N GLY A 362 -3.46 -9.62 -1.30
CA GLY A 362 -3.41 -11.08 -1.21
C GLY A 362 -2.02 -11.64 -0.90
N THR A 363 -2.00 -12.88 -0.41
CA THR A 363 -0.80 -13.55 0.11
C THR A 363 0.28 -13.75 -0.95
N GLY A 364 -0.06 -14.30 -2.11
CA GLY A 364 0.87 -14.55 -3.22
C GLY A 364 1.54 -13.25 -3.73
N PRO A 365 0.75 -12.25 -4.17
CA PRO A 365 1.29 -10.97 -4.65
C PRO A 365 2.09 -10.20 -3.59
N SER A 366 1.70 -10.26 -2.32
CA SER A 366 2.43 -9.60 -1.23
C SER A 366 3.76 -10.29 -0.94
N ALA A 367 3.80 -11.63 -0.92
CA ALA A 367 5.04 -12.37 -0.74
C ALA A 367 6.02 -12.15 -1.92
N GLN A 368 5.49 -12.10 -3.14
CA GLN A 368 6.27 -11.78 -4.34
C GLN A 368 6.82 -10.34 -4.26
N LEU A 369 6.03 -9.37 -3.79
CA LEU A 369 6.49 -8.00 -3.58
C LEU A 369 7.67 -7.94 -2.60
N ALA A 370 7.61 -8.69 -1.50
CA ALA A 370 8.70 -8.76 -0.50
C ALA A 370 9.99 -9.33 -1.09
N LYS A 371 9.87 -10.26 -2.04
CA LYS A 371 11.02 -10.85 -2.74
C LYS A 371 11.63 -9.90 -3.77
N ASP A 372 10.81 -9.23 -4.56
CA ASP A 372 11.28 -8.44 -5.70
C ASP A 372 11.63 -7.00 -5.33
N ASN A 373 10.90 -6.42 -4.37
CA ASN A 373 11.05 -5.03 -3.99
C ASN A 373 10.69 -4.83 -2.50
N LYS A 374 11.69 -5.04 -1.64
CA LYS A 374 11.59 -4.82 -0.20
C LYS A 374 11.05 -3.42 0.14
N SER A 375 11.57 -2.38 -0.50
CA SER A 375 11.18 -0.98 -0.26
C SER A 375 9.68 -0.77 -0.45
N ALA A 376 9.09 -1.43 -1.45
CA ALA A 376 7.65 -1.42 -1.66
C ALA A 376 6.92 -2.31 -0.64
N ALA A 377 7.41 -3.51 -0.35
CA ALA A 377 6.78 -4.44 0.59
C ALA A 377 6.63 -3.86 2.00
N ILE A 378 7.66 -3.19 2.52
CA ILE A 378 7.62 -2.56 3.84
C ILE A 378 6.72 -1.31 3.87
N ARG A 379 6.20 -0.87 2.71
CA ARG A 379 5.21 0.20 2.58
C ARG A 379 3.83 -0.34 2.24
N ASN A 380 3.64 -1.64 2.05
CA ASN A 380 2.34 -2.25 1.69
C ASN A 380 1.59 -2.72 2.95
N ALA A 381 0.33 -2.32 3.12
CA ALA A 381 -0.47 -2.69 4.30
C ALA A 381 -0.71 -4.20 4.41
N ASP A 382 -0.99 -4.88 3.29
CA ASP A 382 -1.22 -6.33 3.27
C ASP A 382 0.02 -7.14 3.66
N ASN A 383 1.23 -6.65 3.35
CA ASN A 383 2.47 -7.28 3.81
C ASN A 383 2.56 -7.31 5.35
N TYR A 384 2.12 -6.25 6.04
CA TYR A 384 2.02 -6.24 7.50
C TYR A 384 0.89 -7.15 8.00
N LYS A 385 -0.28 -7.15 7.35
CA LYS A 385 -1.38 -8.06 7.68
C LYS A 385 -0.90 -9.51 7.71
N PHE A 386 -0.29 -9.97 6.62
CA PHE A 386 0.15 -11.36 6.50
C PHE A 386 1.38 -11.69 7.36
N PHE A 387 2.28 -10.72 7.55
CA PHE A 387 3.34 -10.87 8.55
C PHE A 387 2.77 -11.14 9.94
N VAL A 388 1.73 -10.40 10.35
CA VAL A 388 1.10 -10.54 11.66
C VAL A 388 0.27 -11.84 11.75
N GLU A 389 -0.61 -12.10 10.78
CA GLU A 389 -1.49 -13.29 10.76
C GLU A 389 -0.69 -14.60 10.74
N SER A 390 0.45 -14.65 10.03
CA SER A 390 1.28 -15.86 9.96
C SER A 390 1.87 -16.31 11.30
N GLY A 391 1.87 -15.46 12.34
CA GLY A 391 2.27 -15.87 13.69
C GLY A 391 1.18 -16.58 14.48
N GLY A 392 -0.06 -16.56 13.99
CA GLY A 392 -1.19 -17.22 14.61
C GLY A 392 -1.64 -18.49 13.90
N LEU A 393 -0.88 -18.94 12.89
CA LEU A 393 -1.13 -20.15 12.10
C LEU A 393 -0.54 -21.40 12.74
#